data_AF-A0A7C0ZY97-F1
#
_entry.id   AF-A0A7C0ZY97-F1
#
_cell.length_a   1.000
_cell.length_b   1.000
_cell.length_c   1.000
_cell.angle_alpha   90.00
_cell.angle_beta   90.00
_cell.angle_gamma   90.00
#
_symmetry.space_group_name_H-M   'P 1'
#
loop_
_entity.id
_entity.type
_entity.pdbx_description
1 polymer ?
#
loop_
_entity_poly.entity_id
_entity_poly.type
_entity_poly.pdbx_seq_one_letter_code
_entity_poly.pdbx_strand_id
1 'polypeptide(L)' 'IAVMGCMVNGPGEMADADYGYVGAGHGKVHLYRKKQPVLKNIPEEKALEALEELMRKEGDWVDPA' A
#
# COMPACT_ATOMS: atom_id res chain seq x y z
N ILE A 1 0.48 -3.53 -7.94
CA ILE A 1 0.21 -2.56 -6.86
C ILE A 1 -1.05 -1.80 -7.23
N ALA A 2 -2.06 -1.78 -6.37
CA ALA A 2 -3.27 -0.96 -6.57
C ALA A 2 -3.14 0.35 -5.79
N VAL A 3 -3.28 1.49 -6.46
CA VAL A 3 -3.23 2.83 -5.85
C VAL A 3 -4.64 3.41 -5.91
N MET A 4 -5.30 3.57 -4.76
CA MET A 4 -6.66 4.12 -4.71
C MET A 4 -6.70 5.37 -3.82
N GLY A 5 -7.16 6.47 -4.41
CA GLY A 5 -7.27 7.77 -3.74
C GLY A 5 -8.40 7.88 -2.71
N CYS A 6 -9.26 6.87 -2.58
CA CYS A 6 -10.34 6.87 -1.61
C CYS A 6 -10.83 5.44 -1.29
N MET A 7 -11.16 5.17 -0.02
CA MET A 7 -11.61 3.86 0.52
C MET A 7 -12.92 3.33 -0.13
N VAL A 8 -13.65 4.16 -0.88
CA VAL A 8 -15.05 3.91 -1.27
C VAL A 8 -15.21 2.78 -2.30
N ASN A 9 -14.16 2.40 -3.04
CA ASN A 9 -14.13 1.18 -3.84
C ASN A 9 -13.49 0.07 -3.01
N GLY A 10 -14.34 -0.71 -2.34
CA GLY A 10 -14.00 -1.52 -1.18
C GLY A 10 -13.01 -2.70 -1.38
N PRO A 11 -12.79 -3.50 -0.32
CA PRO A 11 -11.84 -4.63 -0.29
C PRO A 11 -12.14 -5.78 -1.28
N GLY A 12 -13.22 -5.69 -2.06
CA GLY A 12 -13.60 -6.64 -3.10
C GLY A 12 -12.77 -6.52 -4.39
N GLU A 13 -12.40 -5.30 -4.80
CA GLU A 13 -11.54 -5.09 -6.00
C GLU A 13 -10.05 -5.27 -5.68
N MET A 14 -9.66 -5.10 -4.41
CA MET A 14 -8.30 -5.37 -3.92
C MET A 14 -7.99 -6.87 -3.78
N ALA A 15 -8.94 -7.77 -4.07
CA ALA A 15 -8.75 -9.21 -3.89
C ALA A 15 -7.63 -9.81 -4.74
N ASP A 16 -7.31 -9.19 -5.87
CA ASP A 16 -6.25 -9.62 -6.80
C ASP A 16 -4.91 -8.91 -6.57
N ALA A 17 -4.88 -7.84 -5.75
CA ALA A 17 -3.69 -7.03 -5.54
C ALA A 17 -2.90 -7.49 -4.30
N ASP A 18 -1.64 -7.88 -4.46
CA ASP A 18 -0.78 -8.22 -3.33
C ASP A 18 -0.48 -7.03 -2.41
N TYR A 19 -0.46 -5.82 -2.96
CA TYR A 19 -0.19 -4.58 -2.24
C TYR A 19 -1.17 -3.48 -2.63
N GLY A 20 -1.73 -2.81 -1.62
CA GLY A 20 -2.69 -1.72 -1.75
C GLY A 20 -2.18 -0.46 -1.07
N TYR A 21 -2.33 0.67 -1.76
CA TYR A 21 -2.04 2.00 -1.23
C TYR A 21 -3.34 2.78 -1.14
N VAL A 22 -3.71 3.19 0.08
CA VAL A 22 -5.00 3.85 0.35
C VAL A 22 -4.76 5.17 1.08
N GLY A 23 -5.23 6.28 0.48
CA GLY A 23 -5.20 7.58 1.13
C GLY A 23 -6.10 7.62 2.38
N ALA A 24 -5.54 8.06 3.51
CA ALA A 24 -6.25 8.15 4.80
C ALA A 24 -6.55 9.59 5.23
N GLY A 25 -6.05 10.59 4.48
CA GLY A 25 -6.26 12.01 4.74
C GLY A 25 -5.10 12.86 4.24
N HIS A 26 -5.08 14.16 4.59
CA HIS A 26 -4.02 15.09 4.18
C HIS A 26 -2.63 14.58 4.61
N GLY A 27 -1.81 14.20 3.62
CA GLY A 27 -0.44 13.73 3.82
C GLY A 27 -0.32 12.38 4.53
N LYS A 28 -1.39 11.61 4.68
CA LYS A 28 -1.37 10.30 5.37
C LYS A 28 -2.03 9.22 4.55
N VAL A 29 -1.45 8.02 4.62
CA VAL A 29 -1.91 6.85 3.87
C VAL A 29 -1.85 5.59 4.70
N HIS A 30 -2.46 4.54 4.16
CA HIS A 30 -2.53 3.20 4.70
C HIS A 30 -2.02 2.23 3.63
N LEU A 31 -1.09 1.37 4.02
CA LEU A 31 -0.64 0.27 3.18
C LEU A 31 -1.36 -1.00 3.60
N TYR A 32 -1.89 -1.68 2.60
CA TYR A 32 -2.56 -2.95 2.70
C TYR A 32 -1.74 -4.00 1.97
N ARG A 33 -1.73 -5.20 2.52
CA ARG A 33 -1.21 -6.38 1.85
C ARG A 33 -2.36 -7.33 1.63
N LYS A 34 -2.69 -7.62 0.36
CA LYS A 34 -3.87 -8.36 -0.04
C LYS A 34 -5.14 -7.70 0.51
N LYS A 35 -5.63 -8.21 1.64
CA LYS A 35 -6.84 -7.72 2.34
C LYS A 35 -6.57 -7.26 3.77
N GLN A 36 -5.32 -7.31 4.23
CA GLN A 36 -4.94 -6.96 5.59
C GLN A 36 -4.18 -5.64 5.63
N PRO A 37 -4.57 -4.69 6.51
CA PRO A 37 -3.80 -3.47 6.69
C PRO A 37 -2.49 -3.79 7.42
N VAL A 38 -1.36 -3.55 6.75
CA VAL A 38 -0.03 -3.73 7.33
C VAL A 38 0.46 -2.46 8.02
N LEU A 39 0.21 -1.30 7.42
CA LEU A 39 0.59 0.00 7.98
C LEU A 39 -0.56 0.98 7.85
N LYS A 40 -0.86 1.70 8.92
CA LYS A 40 -1.95 2.69 8.98
C LYS A 40 -1.40 4.02 9.48
N ASN A 41 -1.98 5.11 8.99
CA ASN A 41 -1.67 6.50 9.29
C ASN A 41 -0.20 6.87 9.08
N ILE A 42 0.47 6.23 8.13
CA ILE A 42 1.84 6.59 7.79
C ILE A 42 1.84 7.84 6.90
N PRO A 43 2.84 8.72 7.04
CA PRO A 43 2.93 9.88 6.17
C PRO A 43 3.22 9.43 4.74
N GLU A 44 2.61 10.09 3.76
CA GLU A 44 2.80 9.83 2.32
C GLU A 44 4.28 9.76 1.93
N GLU A 45 5.09 10.66 2.48
CA GLU A 45 6.54 10.74 2.24
C GLU A 45 7.27 9.43 2.62
N LYS A 46 6.81 8.74 3.66
CA LYS A 46 7.39 7.46 4.13
C LYS A 46 6.66 6.26 3.57
N ALA A 47 5.53 6.46 2.91
CA ALA A 47 4.74 5.35 2.40
C ALA A 47 5.43 4.63 1.26
N LEU A 48 6.17 5.37 0.43
CA LEU A 48 6.99 4.79 -0.63
C LEU A 48 8.11 3.93 -0.03
N GLU A 49 8.89 4.49 0.90
CA GLU A 49 9.97 3.78 1.60
C GLU A 49 9.46 2.54 2.35
N ALA A 50 8.34 2.68 3.07
CA ALA A 50 7.72 1.57 3.79
C ALA A 50 7.19 0.48 2.86
N LEU A 51 6.65 0.85 1.68
CA LEU A 51 6.23 -0.10 0.67
C LEU A 51 7.44 -0.83 0.07
N GLU A 52 8.52 -0.09 -0.20
CA GLU A 52 9.78 -0.65 -0.71
C GLU A 52 10.37 -1.66 0.27
N GLU A 53 10.50 -1.29 1.55
CA GLU A 53 10.98 -2.20 2.59
C GLU A 53 10.10 -3.44 2.71
N LEU A 54 8.78 -3.27 2.62
CA LEU A 54 7.81 -4.35 2.72
C LEU A 54 7.93 -5.34 1.53
N MET A 55 8.13 -4.84 0.31
CA MET A 55 8.40 -5.67 -0.86
C MET A 55 9.78 -6.34 -0.79
N ARG A 56 10.80 -5.63 -0.31
CA ARG A 56 12.16 -6.17 -0.11
C ARG A 56 12.18 -7.28 0.94
N LYS A 57 11.44 -7.12 2.05
CA LYS A 57 11.27 -8.16 3.08
C LYS A 57 10.60 -9.43 2.54
N GLU A 58 9.63 -9.26 1.66
CA GLU A 58 8.91 -10.38 1.06
C GLU A 58 9.63 -10.99 -0.14
N GLY A 59 10.69 -10.35 -0.64
CA GLY A 59 11.42 -10.79 -1.83
C GLY A 59 10.69 -10.53 -3.14
N ASP A 60 9.58 -9.78 -3.11
CA ASP A 60 8.81 -9.34 -4.28
C ASP A 60 9.40 -8.08 -4.93
N TRP A 61 10.36 -7.42 -4.28
CA TRP A 61 10.98 -6.22 -4.83
C TRP A 61 11.86 -6.57 -6.02
N VAL A 62 11.45 -6.08 -7.19
CA VAL A 62 12.26 -6.11 -8.41
C VAL A 62 12.83 -4.72 -8.59
N ASP A 63 14.15 -4.60 -8.52
CA ASP A 63 14.83 -3.33 -8.75
C ASP A 63 14.50 -2.84 -10.17
N PRO A 64 13.90 -1.66 -10.34
CA PRO A 64 13.63 -1.12 -11.67
C PRO A 64 14.97 -0.81 -12.33
N ALA A 65 15.29 -1.57 -13.39
CA ALA A 65 16.51 -1.42 -14.18
C ALA A 65 16.56 -0.10 -14.97
#